data_AF-A0A258DR76-F1
#
_entry.id   AF-A0A258DR76-F1
#
_cell.length_a   1.000
_cell.length_b   1.000
_cell.length_c   1.000
_cell.angle_alpha   90.00
_cell.angle_beta   90.00
_cell.angle_gamma   90.00
#
_symmetry.space_group_name_H-M   'P 1'
#
loop_
_entity.id
_entity.type
_entity.pdbx_description
1 polymer ?
#
loop_
_entity_poly.entity_id
_entity_poly.type
_entity_poly.pdbx_seq_one_letter_code
_entity_poly.pdbx_strand_id
1 'polypeptide(L)' 'QGIDQRRFYIEGKGETSPIASNATEQGRAQNRRVEIQIAPING' A
#
# COMPACT_ATOMS: atom_id res chain seq x y z
N GLN A 1 -18.32 18.53 0.55
CA GLN A 1 -18.10 17.66 -0.63
C GLN A 1 -16.83 16.85 -0.37
N GLY A 2 -16.83 15.55 -0.70
CA GLY A 2 -15.72 14.64 -0.43
C GLY A 2 -15.65 13.54 -1.49
N ILE A 3 -14.64 12.68 -1.38
CA ILE A 3 -14.51 11.52 -2.28
C ILE A 3 -15.51 10.45 -1.85
N ASP A 4 -16.18 9.81 -2.82
CA ASP A 4 -17.06 8.66 -2.56
C ASP A 4 -16.24 7.51 -1.93
N GLN A 5 -16.63 7.07 -0.73
CA GLN A 5 -15.91 6.04 0.02
C GLN A 5 -15.86 4.70 -0.71
N ARG A 6 -16.84 4.41 -1.59
CA ARG A 6 -16.87 3.18 -2.39
C ARG A 6 -15.75 3.11 -3.42
N ARG A 7 -15.05 4.23 -3.67
CA ARG A 7 -13.88 4.29 -4.56
C ARG A 7 -12.57 3.90 -3.87
N PHE A 8 -12.60 3.62 -2.57
CA PHE A 8 -11.41 3.22 -1.83
C PHE A 8 -11.46 1.72 -1.52
N TYR A 9 -10.34 1.06 -1.80
CA TYR A 9 -10.00 -0.25 -1.26
C TYR A 9 -8.67 -0.09 -0.51
N ILE A 10 -8.64 -0.51 0.75
CA ILE A 10 -7.49 -0.35 1.64
C ILE A 10 -7.11 -1.73 2.17
N GLU A 11 -5.86 -2.13 1.95
CA GLU A 11 -5.32 -3.38 2.45
C GLU A 11 -3.95 -3.19 3.11
N GLY A 12 -3.72 -3.90 4.21
CA GLY A 12 -2.40 -3.99 4.85
C GLY A 12 -1.70 -5.27 4.43
N LYS A 13 -0.52 -5.17 3.80
CA LYS A 13 0.24 -6.35 3.36
C LYS A 13 1.17 -6.96 4.41
N GLY A 14 1.47 -6.22 5.48
CA GLY A 14 2.44 -6.65 6.50
C GLY A 14 3.79 -7.03 5.87
N GLU A 15 4.33 -8.18 6.25
CA GLU A 15 5.65 -8.65 5.80
C GLU A 15 5.62 -9.44 4.49
N THR A 16 4.43 -9.68 3.92
CA THR A 16 4.27 -10.57 2.74
C THR A 16 4.55 -9.90 1.40
N SER A 17 4.78 -8.58 1.39
CA SER A 17 5.13 -7.81 0.19
C SER A 17 6.28 -6.81 0.47
N PRO A 18 7.50 -7.32 0.75
CA PRO A 18 8.66 -6.49 0.99
C PRO A 18 9.23 -5.94 -0.34
N ILE A 19 9.70 -4.69 -0.32
CA ILE A 19 10.51 -4.11 -1.41
C ILE A 19 12.00 -4.18 -1.11
N ALA A 20 12.36 -4.40 0.15
CA ALA A 20 13.72 -4.60 0.62
C ALA A 20 13.77 -5.73 1.67
N SER A 21 14.95 -6.25 1.97
CA SER A 21 15.09 -7.34 2.93
C SER A 21 14.58 -6.97 4.32
N ASN A 22 13.74 -7.81 4.92
CA ASN A 22 13.30 -7.64 6.33
C ASN A 22 14.41 -7.95 7.34
N ALA A 23 15.53 -8.54 6.90
CA ALA A 23 16.62 -8.92 7.79
C ALA A 23 17.35 -7.71 8.38
N THR A 24 17.44 -6.59 7.65
CA THR A 24 18.14 -5.38 8.09
C THR A 24 17.17 -4.32 8.59
N GLU A 25 17.64 -3.47 9.51
CA GLU A 25 16.85 -2.34 9.99
C GLU A 25 16.52 -1.36 8.87
N GLN A 26 17.50 -1.10 8.00
CA GLN A 26 17.36 -0.22 6.85
C GLN A 26 16.30 -0.77 5.87
N GLY A 27 16.31 -2.07 5.60
CA GLY A 27 15.31 -2.70 4.72
C GLY A 27 13.91 -2.70 5.34
N ARG A 28 13.77 -2.98 6.64
CA ARG A 28 12.48 -2.83 7.36
C ARG A 28 11.98 -1.39 7.34
N ALA A 29 12.87 -0.41 7.43
CA ALA A 29 12.50 1.00 7.33
C ALA A 29 11.95 1.35 5.94
N GLN A 30 12.54 0.81 4.88
CA GLN A 30 12.03 0.97 3.52
C GLN A 30 10.67 0.28 3.32
N ASN A 31 10.44 -0.86 3.97
CA ASN A 31 9.19 -1.60 3.85
C ASN A 31 7.99 -0.90 4.54
N ARG A 32 8.22 0.01 5.48
CA ARG A 32 7.17 0.84 6.10
C ARG A 32 6.73 1.94 5.13
N ARG A 33 5.82 1.60 4.21
CA ARG A 33 5.34 2.50 3.15
C ARG A 33 3.85 2.39 2.90
N VAL A 34 3.30 3.41 2.25
CA VAL A 34 1.95 3.40 1.68
C VAL A 34 2.09 3.50 0.17
N GLU A 35 1.39 2.62 -0.54
CA GLU A 35 1.28 2.67 -2.01
C GLU A 35 -0.14 3.07 -2.38
N ILE A 36 -0.27 3.96 -3.38
CA ILE A 36 -1.57 4.39 -3.90
C ILE A 36 -1.61 4.02 -5.38
N GLN A 37 -2.54 3.14 -5.73
CA GLN A 37 -2.83 2.79 -7.11
C GLN A 37 -4.17 3.40 -7.52
N ILE A 38 -4.20 4.02 -8.69
CA ILE A 38 -5.39 4.68 -9.23
C ILE A 38 -5.77 3.96 -10.52
N ALA A 39 -6.98 3.43 -10.56
CA ALA A 39 -7.55 2.79 -11.74
C ALA A 39 -8.94 3.39 -12.05
N PRO A 40 -9.35 3.44 -13.33
CA PRO A 40 -10.72 3.79 -13.71
C PRO A 40 -11.72 2.76 -13.19
N ILE A 41 -12.93 3.21 -12.86
CA ILE A 41 -14.06 2.32 -12.62
C ILE A 41 -14.77 2.15 -13.96
N ASN A 42 -14.57 1.00 -14.60
CA ASN A 42 -15.34 0.64 -15.78
C ASN A 42 -16.66 0.03 -15.29
N GLY A 43 -17.78 0.64 -15.70
CA GLY A 43 -19.13 0.15 -15.39
C GLY A 43 -19.52 -1.05 -16.23
#